data_AF-A0AAW1YFN7-F1
#
_entry.id   AF-A0AAW1YFN7-F1
#
_cell.length_a   1.000
_cell.length_b   1.000
_cell.length_c   1.000
_cell.angle_alpha   90.00
_cell.angle_beta   90.00
_cell.angle_gamma   90.00
#
_symmetry.space_group_name_H-M   'P 1'
#
loop_
_entity.id
_entity.type
_entity.pdbx_description
1 polymer ?
#
loop_
_entity_poly.entity_id
_entity_poly.type
_entity_poly.pdbx_seq_one_letter_code
_entity_poly.pdbx_strand_id
1 'polypeptide(L)'
;MQQRRITDEMKTMNVLVVIAVAVVLLHEAEATLYTVGDDLGWAIPPGGAAIYAAWAAKHSFVVDDELEFDFIEGEQDLALVTKEDYDSL
;
A
#
# COMPACT_ATOMS: atom_id res chain seq x y z
N MET A 1 -1.78 -12.89 -53.68
CA MET A 1 -2.11 -13.72 -52.50
C MET A 1 -1.05 -13.60 -51.40
N GLN A 2 0.25 -13.61 -51.70
CA GLN A 2 1.34 -13.44 -50.71
C GLN A 2 1.31 -12.09 -49.93
N GLN A 3 1.00 -10.97 -50.59
CA GLN A 3 0.97 -9.65 -49.93
C GLN A 3 -0.08 -9.49 -48.83
N ARG A 4 -1.26 -10.11 -49.00
CA ARG A 4 -2.33 -10.10 -47.98
C ARG A 4 -1.91 -10.89 -46.75
N ARG A 5 -1.31 -12.06 -46.97
CA ARG A 5 -0.76 -12.91 -45.90
C ARG A 5 0.29 -12.17 -45.05
N ILE A 6 1.25 -11.48 -45.68
CA ILE A 6 2.27 -10.70 -44.96
C ILE A 6 1.63 -9.56 -44.15
N THR A 7 0.61 -8.91 -44.70
CA THR A 7 -0.10 -7.83 -44.00
C THR A 7 -0.85 -8.35 -42.78
N ASP A 8 -1.48 -9.52 -42.88
CA ASP A 8 -2.20 -10.16 -41.78
C ASP A 8 -1.25 -10.64 -40.68
N GLU A 9 -0.09 -11.20 -41.03
CA GLU A 9 0.96 -11.60 -40.06
C GLU A 9 1.54 -10.38 -39.34
N MET A 10 1.83 -9.30 -40.07
CA MET A 10 2.32 -8.05 -39.49
C MET A 10 1.28 -7.40 -38.56
N LYS A 11 0.00 -7.42 -38.93
CA LYS A 11 -1.09 -6.94 -38.07
C LYS A 11 -1.21 -7.79 -36.80
N THR A 12 -1.12 -9.11 -36.94
CA THR A 12 -1.15 -10.05 -35.81
C THR A 12 0.03 -9.79 -34.86
N MET A 13 1.24 -9.66 -35.39
CA MET A 13 2.44 -9.34 -34.61
C MET A 13 2.32 -7.99 -33.90
N ASN A 14 1.82 -6.95 -34.57
CA ASN A 14 1.63 -5.63 -33.95
C ASN A 14 0.61 -5.69 -32.81
N VAL A 15 -0.49 -6.43 -32.97
CA VAL A 15 -1.47 -6.64 -31.88
C VAL A 15 -0.81 -7.34 -30.69
N LEU A 16 0.00 -8.38 -30.93
CA LEU A 16 0.72 -9.08 -29.86
C LEU A 16 1.71 -8.18 -29.12
N VAL A 17 2.43 -7.32 -29.84
CA VAL A 17 3.35 -6.34 -29.24
C VAL A 17 2.59 -5.33 -28.38
N VAL A 18 1.46 -4.81 -28.86
CA VAL A 18 0.63 -3.87 -28.08
C VAL A 18 0.10 -4.53 -26.81
N ILE A 19 -0.35 -5.79 -26.87
CA ILE A 19 -0.82 -6.53 -25.69
C ILE A 19 0.33 -6.75 -24.70
N ALA A 20 1.51 -7.18 -25.17
CA ALA A 20 2.66 -7.40 -24.30
C ALA A 20 3.11 -6.11 -23.59
N VAL A 21 3.12 -4.97 -24.30
CA VAL A 21 3.42 -3.67 -23.69
C VAL A 21 2.35 -3.27 -22.69
N ALA A 22 1.06 -3.46 -23.01
CA ALA A 22 -0.03 -3.13 -22.10
C ALA A 22 0.07 -3.94 -20.79
N VAL A 23 0.35 -5.24 -20.86
CA VAL A 23 0.52 -6.10 -19.67
C VAL A 23 1.70 -5.64 -18.80
N VAL A 24 2.82 -5.23 -19.40
CA VAL A 24 3.99 -4.72 -18.65
C VAL A 24 3.71 -3.37 -17.98
N LEU A 25 2.80 -2.57 -18.54
CA LEU A 25 2.43 -1.25 -17.99
C LEU A 25 1.33 -1.32 -16.92
N LEU A 26 0.68 -2.48 -16.75
CA LEU A 26 -0.23 -2.69 -15.63
C LEU A 26 0.60 -2.73 -14.34
N HIS A 27 0.56 -1.62 -13.60
CA HIS A 27 1.00 -1.60 -12.22
C HIS A 27 -0.21 -1.97 -11.38
N GLU A 28 -0.10 -3.02 -10.56
CA GLU A 28 -1.10 -3.33 -9.55
C GLU A 28 -0.95 -2.29 -8.42
N ALA A 29 -2.06 -1.63 -8.06
CA ALA A 29 -2.16 -0.93 -6.79
C ALA A 29 -2.58 -1.97 -5.76
N GLU A 30 -1.60 -2.60 -5.13
CA GLU A 30 -1.86 -3.55 -4.04
C GLU A 30 -1.94 -2.76 -2.73
N ALA A 31 -3.07 -2.87 -2.05
CA ALA A 31 -3.25 -2.36 -0.70
C ALA A 31 -2.24 -3.05 0.24
N THR A 32 -1.54 -2.25 1.05
CA THR A 32 -0.55 -2.77 2.00
C THR A 32 -1.13 -2.78 3.42
N LEU A 33 -0.89 -3.89 4.14
CA LEU A 33 -1.16 -3.98 5.57
C LEU A 33 0.10 -3.62 6.36
N TYR A 34 -0.02 -2.62 7.24
CA TYR A 34 1.07 -2.15 8.09
C TYR A 34 0.79 -2.45 9.56
N THR A 35 1.65 -3.22 10.22
CA THR A 35 1.59 -3.40 11.68
C THR A 35 2.20 -2.19 12.38
N VAL A 36 1.37 -1.43 13.11
CA VAL A 36 1.75 -0.19 13.79
C VAL A 36 2.76 -0.49 14.89
N GLY A 37 3.94 0.13 14.81
CA GLY A 37 5.02 -0.06 15.79
C GLY A 37 5.96 -1.23 15.48
N ASP A 38 5.79 -1.93 14.36
CA ASP A 38 6.56 -3.13 14.00
C ASP A 38 6.51 -4.16 15.15
N ASP A 39 7.65 -4.72 15.57
CA ASP A 39 7.76 -5.70 16.66
C ASP A 39 7.24 -5.19 18.02
N LEU A 40 7.10 -3.87 18.21
CA LEU A 40 6.56 -3.31 19.45
C LEU A 40 5.04 -3.45 19.55
N GLY A 41 4.34 -3.45 18.42
CA GLY A 41 2.88 -3.36 18.36
C GLY A 41 2.30 -2.07 18.95
N TRP A 42 1.02 -2.11 19.28
CA TRP A 42 0.28 -1.02 19.95
C TRP A 42 0.32 -1.19 21.47
N ALA A 43 1.15 -0.39 22.12
CA ALA A 43 1.41 -0.43 23.56
C ALA A 43 1.91 0.93 24.06
N ILE A 44 2.10 1.08 25.37
CA ILE A 44 2.76 2.27 25.92
C ILE A 44 4.27 2.15 25.64
N PRO A 45 4.85 2.95 24.74
CA PRO A 45 6.18 2.70 24.23
C PRO A 45 7.26 3.17 25.23
N PRO A 46 8.33 2.39 25.44
CA PRO A 46 9.42 2.79 26.33
C PRO A 46 10.19 3.95 25.69
N GLY A 47 10.06 5.15 26.27
CA GLY A 47 10.62 6.39 25.69
C GLY A 47 9.58 7.35 25.10
N GLY A 48 8.29 7.00 25.18
CA GLY A 48 7.18 7.90 24.88
C GLY A 48 6.76 7.93 23.40
N ALA A 49 5.77 8.78 23.11
CA ALA A 49 5.02 8.80 21.85
C ALA A 49 5.86 9.04 20.58
N ALA A 50 7.10 9.53 20.72
CA ALA A 50 8.01 9.75 19.58
C ALA A 50 8.29 8.47 18.78
N ILE A 51 8.14 7.29 19.39
CA ILE A 51 8.32 6.00 18.70
C ILE A 51 7.29 5.82 17.58
N TYR A 52 6.01 6.10 17.83
CA TYR A 52 4.97 5.97 16.80
C TYR A 52 5.08 7.05 15.72
N ALA A 53 5.51 8.27 16.07
CA ALA A 53 5.80 9.30 15.09
C ALA A 53 6.98 8.91 14.17
N ALA A 54 8.04 8.32 14.74
CA ALA A 54 9.18 7.83 13.97
C ALA A 54 8.82 6.62 13.10
N TRP A 55 7.93 5.75 13.56
CA TRP A 55 7.39 4.64 12.77
C TRP A 55 6.58 5.16 11.58
N ALA A 56 5.61 6.05 11.82
CA ALA A 56 4.77 6.62 10.78
C ALA A 56 5.59 7.36 9.71
N ALA A 57 6.67 8.04 10.10
CA ALA A 57 7.56 8.76 9.18
C ALA A 57 8.36 7.85 8.22
N LYS A 58 8.46 6.54 8.47
CA LYS A 58 9.13 5.58 7.57
C LYS A 58 8.24 5.10 6.43
N HIS A 59 6.93 5.29 6.55
CA HIS A 59 5.93 4.72 5.67
C HIS A 59 5.23 5.81 4.85
N SER A 60 4.66 5.43 3.72
CA SER A 60 3.83 6.30 2.88
C SER A 60 2.51 5.59 2.65
N PHE A 61 1.46 6.06 3.31
CA PHE A 61 0.13 5.45 3.24
C PHE A 61 -0.63 6.00 2.03
N VAL A 62 -1.21 5.11 1.24
CA VAL A 62 -2.14 5.43 0.15
C VAL A 62 -3.55 4.96 0.49
N VAL A 63 -4.52 5.37 -0.33
CA VAL A 63 -5.90 4.91 -0.17
C VAL A 63 -5.94 3.40 -0.32
N ASP A 64 -6.79 2.75 0.49
CA ASP A 64 -6.98 1.31 0.62
C ASP A 64 -5.89 0.56 1.41
N ASP A 65 -4.80 1.22 1.84
CA ASP A 65 -3.90 0.63 2.85
C ASP A 65 -4.60 0.43 4.19
N GLU A 66 -4.16 -0.59 4.92
CA GLU A 66 -4.71 -0.97 6.22
C GLU A 66 -3.64 -0.82 7.32
N LEU A 67 -4.08 -0.37 8.50
CA LEU A 67 -3.25 -0.30 9.70
C LEU A 67 -3.70 -1.36 10.70
N GLU A 68 -2.81 -2.29 11.01
CA GLU A 68 -3.02 -3.28 12.05
C GLU A 68 -2.44 -2.78 13.37
N PHE A 69 -3.29 -2.67 14.38
CA PHE A 69 -2.90 -2.35 15.75
C PHE A 69 -2.96 -3.64 16.57
N ASP A 70 -1.82 -4.31 16.72
CA ASP A 70 -1.71 -5.52 17.52
C ASP A 70 -1.47 -5.17 19.00
N PHE A 71 -2.34 -5.63 19.88
CA PHE A 71 -2.26 -5.41 21.33
C PHE A 71 -2.98 -6.51 22.11
N ILE A 72 -2.60 -6.68 23.38
CA ILE A 72 -3.27 -7.61 24.29
C ILE A 72 -4.67 -7.07 24.61
N GLU A 73 -5.69 -7.88 24.33
CA GLU A 73 -7.09 -7.54 24.57
C GLU A 73 -7.31 -7.09 26.03
N GLY A 74 -7.91 -5.91 26.22
CA GLY A 74 -8.18 -5.34 27.53
C GLY A 74 -7.05 -4.51 28.14
N GLU A 75 -5.86 -4.47 27.54
CA GLU A 75 -4.77 -3.60 27.99
C GLU A 75 -4.76 -2.25 27.27
N GLN A 76 -5.10 -2.25 25.98
CA GLN A 76 -5.12 -1.05 25.13
C GLN A 76 -6.46 -0.94 24.39
N ASP A 77 -6.73 0.25 23.86
CA ASP A 77 -7.85 0.53 22.98
C ASP A 77 -7.42 1.39 21.79
N LEU A 78 -8.37 1.67 20.89
CA LEU A 78 -8.18 2.52 19.73
C LEU A 78 -9.25 3.61 19.72
N ALA A 79 -8.82 4.84 19.48
CA ALA A 79 -9.70 5.97 19.24
C ALA A 79 -9.26 6.70 17.98
N LEU A 80 -10.17 6.81 17.01
CA LEU A 80 -10.00 7.73 15.89
C LEU A 80 -10.45 9.12 16.32
N VAL A 81 -9.53 10.06 16.33
CA VAL A 81 -9.75 11.41 16.86
C VAL A 81 -9.49 12.49 15.81
N THR A 82 -10.01 13.69 16.06
CA THR A 82 -9.67 14.87 15.26
C THR A 82 -8.24 15.33 15.56
N LYS A 83 -7.69 16.20 14.70
CA LYS A 83 -6.38 16.80 14.97
C LYS A 83 -6.41 17.64 16.24
N GLU A 84 -7.47 18.42 16.47
CA GLU A 84 -7.60 19.25 17.66
C GLU A 84 -7.59 18.41 18.94
N ASP A 85 -8.34 17.31 18.96
CA ASP A 85 -8.39 16.42 20.13
C ASP A 85 -7.01 15.79 20.38
N TYR A 86 -6.34 15.29 19.33
CA TYR A 86 -5.00 14.70 19.43
C TYR A 86 -3.96 15.68 19.99
N ASP A 87 -3.93 16.92 19.49
CA ASP A 87 -2.96 17.94 19.92
C ASP A 87 -3.23 18.42 21.38
N SER A 88 -4.40 18.08 21.95
CA SER A 88 -4.81 18.49 23.30
C SER A 88 -4.61 17.42 24.38
N LEU A 89 -4.15 16.22 24.01
CA LEU A 89 -3.87 15.09 24.92
C LEU A 89 -2.68 15.34 25.85
#